data_AF-A0A7S4QET7-F1
#
_entry.id   AF-A0A7S4QET7-F1
#
_cell.length_a   1.000
_cell.length_b   1.000
_cell.length_c   1.000
_cell.angle_alpha   90.00
_cell.angle_beta   90.00
_cell.angle_gamma   90.00
#
_symmetry.space_group_name_H-M   'P 1'
#
loop_
_entity.id
_entity.type
_entity.pdbx_description
1 polymer ?
#
loop_
_entity_poly.entity_id
_entity_poly.type
_entity_poly.pdbx_seq_one_letter_code
_entity_poly.pdbx_strand_id
1 'polypeptide(L)'
;MTVGVLGNTGAGKSSLLNALLDEASVLPTSGSRGCTAAVVELRFNSELEEANEDGLEVPCYRGDIEFISLEEWKSELKVLLDECSTQENTIYEEKTIRGPRRKLDPQTAAVVTAAWAKIDQVYGKGKMARFSKKSSADVFDQLANDSRVKKLLTPDKSLNLQYNIISVCEGHVVPASKNAKLLTSSVQDMNACLRRSKKRWAYGFRSSINSYVYRKGNGNEPQTWPLIRKVVLYGPWACLLTGACLVDLPGVRDANVSRAKVSKRYLQHCNHIWIVAPIRRAVDDGTAKELLGEQFKRRLLMDEQYGNISFICTQTDDCETTEIMRDHSDVAKSVPGRWERMTELLGKISDLESEISKLDQEEEALKEGLKYAKRIVSARNKALSKLEKGAGPDSKGISEAREDLEVARGEKDEFSQKLSAWAEENTAQLGKMHAECEMGQRKLKTICALVRNEYSTECLQRDFRDGLKEL
;
A
#
# COMPACT_ATOMS: atom_id res chain seq x y z
N MET A 1 -25.35 -11.47 4.22
CA MET A 1 -24.83 -10.65 5.34
C MET A 1 -23.78 -9.70 4.78
N THR A 2 -23.82 -8.41 5.10
CA THR A 2 -22.88 -7.40 4.58
C THR A 2 -22.04 -6.80 5.71
N VAL A 3 -20.72 -6.83 5.54
CA VAL A 3 -19.75 -6.26 6.49
C VAL A 3 -19.03 -5.08 5.86
N GLY A 4 -19.24 -3.88 6.39
CA GLY A 4 -18.57 -2.67 5.93
C GLY A 4 -17.23 -2.46 6.63
N VAL A 5 -16.15 -2.31 5.89
CA VAL A 5 -14.80 -2.06 6.43
C VAL A 5 -14.46 -0.59 6.30
N LEU A 6 -14.26 0.07 7.44
CA LEU A 6 -13.93 1.48 7.58
C LEU A 6 -12.55 1.65 8.19
N GLY A 7 -11.94 2.81 7.97
CA GLY A 7 -10.63 3.14 8.54
C GLY A 7 -9.88 4.15 7.71
N ASN A 8 -8.90 4.80 8.33
CA ASN A 8 -8.07 5.79 7.66
C ASN A 8 -7.29 5.23 6.47
N THR A 9 -6.86 6.11 5.56
CA THR A 9 -5.88 5.75 4.54
C THR A 9 -4.60 5.27 5.23
N GLY A 10 -4.06 4.13 4.79
CA GLY A 10 -2.90 3.50 5.42
C GLY A 10 -3.21 2.66 6.67
N ALA A 11 -4.47 2.59 7.13
CA ALA A 11 -4.85 1.76 8.28
C ALA A 11 -4.80 0.24 8.02
N GLY A 12 -4.48 -0.21 6.79
CA GLY A 12 -4.35 -1.63 6.47
C GLY A 12 -5.65 -2.35 6.09
N LYS A 13 -6.74 -1.64 5.75
CA LYS A 13 -8.03 -2.23 5.32
C LYS A 13 -7.89 -3.28 4.21
N SER A 14 -7.31 -2.90 3.08
CA SER A 14 -7.15 -3.80 1.93
C SER A 14 -6.17 -4.95 2.23
N SER A 15 -5.18 -4.73 3.11
CA SER A 15 -4.28 -5.78 3.59
C SER A 15 -5.01 -6.80 4.47
N LEU A 16 -5.88 -6.33 5.38
CA LEU A 16 -6.75 -7.16 6.20
C LEU A 16 -7.69 -8.00 5.34
N LEU A 17 -8.35 -7.36 4.36
CA LEU A 17 -9.25 -8.07 3.44
C LEU A 17 -8.50 -9.13 2.65
N ASN A 18 -7.35 -8.81 2.05
CA ASN A 18 -6.52 -9.80 1.34
C ASN A 18 -6.10 -10.98 2.25
N ALA A 19 -5.76 -10.71 3.52
CA ALA A 19 -5.43 -11.75 4.48
C ALA A 19 -6.64 -12.66 4.80
N LEU A 20 -7.84 -12.09 4.91
CA LEU A 20 -9.08 -12.85 5.14
C LEU A 20 -9.50 -13.69 3.93
N LEU A 21 -9.21 -13.22 2.72
CA LEU A 21 -9.44 -13.96 1.48
C LEU A 21 -8.39 -15.07 1.23
N ASP A 22 -7.35 -15.15 2.08
CA ASP A 22 -6.14 -15.97 1.88
C ASP A 22 -5.47 -15.71 0.51
N GLU A 23 -5.57 -14.46 0.03
CA GLU A 23 -5.09 -14.04 -1.29
C GLU A 23 -4.46 -12.65 -1.23
N ALA A 24 -3.14 -12.59 -1.25
CA ALA A 24 -2.37 -11.35 -1.14
C ALA A 24 -2.53 -10.37 -2.34
N SER A 25 -3.23 -10.76 -3.40
CA SER A 25 -3.17 -10.07 -4.70
C SER A 25 -4.53 -9.74 -5.32
N VAL A 26 -5.63 -9.72 -4.58
CA VAL A 26 -6.93 -9.32 -5.15
C VAL A 26 -7.09 -7.81 -5.07
N LEU A 27 -7.05 -7.25 -3.86
CA LEU A 27 -7.10 -5.81 -3.65
C LEU A 27 -5.68 -5.24 -3.65
N PRO A 28 -5.38 -4.15 -4.38
CA PRO A 28 -4.08 -3.51 -4.26
C PRO A 28 -3.92 -2.81 -2.91
N THR A 29 -2.73 -3.01 -2.35
CA THR A 29 -2.25 -2.36 -1.15
C THR A 29 -1.16 -1.36 -1.55
N SER A 30 -1.35 -0.06 -1.33
CA SER A 30 -0.24 0.92 -1.41
C SER A 30 0.00 1.57 -0.05
N GLY A 31 1.27 1.70 0.30
CA GLY A 31 1.70 2.30 1.57
C GLY A 31 1.81 3.83 1.57
N SER A 32 1.63 4.50 0.42
CA SER A 32 1.95 5.92 0.27
C SER A 32 0.82 6.82 -0.22
N ARG A 33 -0.29 6.27 -0.73
CA ARG A 33 -1.44 7.05 -1.24
C ARG A 33 -2.77 6.35 -0.96
N GLY A 34 -3.85 7.12 -0.79
CA GLY A 34 -5.22 6.59 -0.76
C GLY A 34 -5.50 5.79 -2.03
N CYS A 35 -5.72 4.48 -1.87
CA CYS A 35 -5.83 3.55 -3.00
C CYS A 35 -7.29 3.39 -3.44
N THR A 36 -8.21 3.28 -2.48
CA THR A 36 -9.60 2.90 -2.75
C THR A 36 -10.39 4.13 -3.19
N ALA A 37 -10.56 4.28 -4.50
CA ALA A 37 -11.30 5.37 -5.13
C ALA A 37 -12.83 5.17 -5.13
N ALA A 38 -13.27 3.91 -5.14
CA ALA A 38 -14.67 3.49 -5.24
C ALA A 38 -14.97 2.39 -4.23
N VAL A 39 -16.24 2.19 -3.89
CA VAL A 39 -16.67 1.09 -3.03
C VAL A 39 -16.38 -0.23 -3.73
N VAL A 40 -15.68 -1.14 -3.06
CA VAL A 40 -15.37 -2.48 -3.58
C VAL A 40 -16.10 -3.51 -2.72
N GLU A 41 -16.99 -4.28 -3.34
CA GLU A 41 -17.61 -5.44 -2.72
C GLU A 41 -16.88 -6.71 -3.12
N LEU A 42 -16.64 -7.57 -2.14
CA LEU A 42 -16.09 -8.90 -2.31
C LEU A 42 -17.20 -9.91 -2.02
N ARG A 43 -17.44 -10.81 -2.97
CA ARG A 43 -18.49 -11.83 -2.90
C ARG A 43 -17.92 -13.18 -3.35
N PHE A 44 -18.52 -14.26 -2.85
CA PHE A 44 -18.25 -15.58 -3.39
C PHE A 44 -18.82 -15.71 -4.80
N ASN A 45 -18.11 -16.42 -5.67
CA ASN A 45 -18.57 -16.76 -7.01
C ASN A 45 -19.39 -18.07 -7.00
N SER A 46 -20.72 -17.97 -6.92
CA SER A 46 -21.61 -19.14 -6.83
C SER A 46 -21.63 -19.99 -8.10
N GLU A 47 -21.30 -19.41 -9.26
CA GLU A 47 -21.20 -20.11 -10.54
C GLU A 47 -20.18 -21.28 -10.49
N LEU A 48 -19.25 -21.28 -9.53
CA LEU A 48 -18.29 -22.37 -9.33
C LEU A 48 -18.91 -23.65 -8.73
N GLU A 49 -19.97 -23.51 -7.94
CA GLU A 49 -20.66 -24.63 -7.29
C GLU A 49 -21.88 -25.11 -8.07
N GLU A 50 -22.56 -24.20 -8.77
CA GLU A 50 -23.74 -24.49 -9.56
C GLU A 50 -23.36 -25.33 -10.79
N ALA A 51 -23.79 -26.59 -10.82
CA ALA A 51 -23.55 -27.45 -11.97
C ALA A 51 -24.33 -26.92 -13.19
N ASN A 52 -23.62 -26.46 -14.22
CA ASN A 52 -24.23 -26.11 -15.49
C ASN A 52 -24.49 -27.37 -16.32
N GLU A 53 -25.73 -27.54 -16.80
CA GLU A 53 -26.16 -28.68 -17.63
C GLU A 53 -25.37 -28.79 -18.94
N ASP A 54 -24.85 -27.67 -19.43
CA ASP A 54 -24.09 -27.58 -20.70
C ASP A 54 -22.58 -27.85 -20.55
N GLY A 55 -22.06 -28.03 -19.32
CA GLY A 55 -20.63 -28.23 -19.08
C GLY A 55 -19.74 -27.03 -19.47
N LEU A 56 -20.33 -25.86 -19.69
CA LEU A 56 -19.63 -24.64 -20.10
C LEU A 56 -18.70 -24.16 -18.99
N GLU A 57 -17.47 -23.77 -19.34
CA GLU A 57 -16.53 -23.22 -18.37
C GLU A 57 -17.00 -21.86 -17.86
N VAL A 58 -16.90 -21.66 -16.55
CA VAL A 58 -17.22 -20.39 -15.88
C VAL A 58 -15.93 -19.71 -15.40
N PRO A 59 -15.93 -18.37 -15.29
CA PRO A 59 -14.76 -17.68 -14.79
C PRO A 59 -14.54 -17.97 -13.31
N CYS A 60 -13.29 -18.19 -12.91
CA CYS A 60 -12.88 -18.35 -11.52
C CYS A 60 -13.00 -17.02 -10.77
N TYR A 61 -12.51 -15.95 -11.39
CA TYR A 61 -12.61 -14.58 -10.91
C TYR A 61 -13.44 -13.76 -11.88
N ARG A 62 -14.40 -12.99 -11.35
CA ARG A 62 -15.24 -12.07 -12.13
C ARG A 62 -15.33 -10.74 -11.41
N GLY A 63 -15.20 -9.64 -12.14
CA GLY A 63 -15.21 -8.29 -11.60
C GLY A 63 -16.14 -7.42 -12.40
N ASP A 64 -17.24 -6.98 -11.80
CA ASP A 64 -18.22 -6.11 -12.42
C ASP A 64 -17.95 -4.66 -11.96
N ILE A 65 -17.53 -3.83 -12.91
CA ILE A 65 -17.15 -2.44 -12.67
C ILE A 65 -18.30 -1.55 -13.14
N GLU A 66 -19.00 -0.96 -12.20
CA GLU A 66 -20.18 -0.15 -12.48
C GLU A 66 -19.83 1.34 -12.46
N PHE A 67 -20.16 2.03 -13.55
CA PHE A 67 -19.94 3.47 -13.71
C PHE A 67 -21.16 4.26 -13.25
N ILE A 68 -20.94 5.52 -12.83
CA ILE A 68 -22.04 6.47 -12.62
C ILE A 68 -22.78 6.73 -13.93
N SER A 69 -24.03 7.19 -13.85
CA SER A 69 -24.77 7.53 -15.07
C SER A 69 -24.22 8.81 -15.71
N LEU A 70 -24.48 8.99 -17.01
CA LEU A 70 -24.10 10.22 -17.71
C LEU A 70 -24.77 11.46 -17.09
N GLU A 71 -25.99 11.32 -16.59
CA GLU A 71 -26.73 12.39 -15.93
C GLU A 71 -26.14 12.75 -14.57
N GLU A 72 -25.82 11.74 -13.76
CA GLU A 72 -25.14 11.91 -12.47
C GLU A 72 -23.80 12.63 -12.66
N TRP A 73 -23.01 12.24 -13.68
CA TRP A 73 -21.77 12.94 -13.99
C TRP A 73 -21.98 14.37 -14.45
N LYS A 74 -22.98 14.66 -15.29
CA LYS A 74 -23.29 16.03 -15.71
C LYS A 74 -23.68 16.90 -14.52
N SER A 75 -24.50 16.40 -13.61
CA SER A 75 -24.85 17.12 -12.38
C SER A 75 -23.62 17.39 -11.52
N GLU A 76 -22.74 16.40 -11.34
CA GLU A 76 -21.50 16.58 -10.58
C GLU A 76 -20.53 17.55 -11.27
N LEU A 77 -20.35 17.44 -12.59
CA LEU A 77 -19.49 18.30 -13.39
C LEU A 77 -19.91 19.76 -13.30
N LYS A 78 -21.22 20.05 -13.27
CA LYS A 78 -21.73 21.41 -13.08
C LYS A 78 -21.27 21.99 -11.75
N VAL A 79 -21.44 21.24 -10.65
CA VAL A 79 -20.98 21.65 -9.32
C VAL A 79 -19.46 21.88 -9.29
N LEU A 80 -18.67 20.98 -9.88
CA LEU A 80 -17.22 21.12 -9.94
C LEU A 80 -16.77 22.36 -10.75
N LEU A 81 -17.49 22.69 -11.83
CA LEU A 81 -17.20 23.87 -12.64
C LEU A 81 -17.62 25.15 -11.91
N ASP A 82 -18.74 25.16 -11.21
CA ASP A 82 -19.18 26.28 -10.38
C ASP A 82 -18.14 26.55 -9.28
N GLU A 83 -17.63 25.50 -8.62
CA GLU A 83 -16.52 25.62 -7.64
C GLU A 83 -15.21 26.11 -8.27
N CYS A 84 -14.99 25.88 -9.57
CA CYS A 84 -13.82 26.35 -10.30
C CYS A 84 -14.01 27.72 -10.96
N SER A 85 -15.16 28.38 -10.75
CA SER A 85 -15.53 29.63 -11.42
C SER A 85 -15.49 30.83 -10.46
N THR A 86 -15.22 32.01 -11.02
CA THR A 86 -15.41 33.29 -10.34
C THR A 86 -16.91 33.64 -10.23
N GLN A 87 -17.23 34.72 -9.52
CA GLN A 87 -18.59 35.28 -9.46
C GLN A 87 -19.13 35.69 -10.83
N GLU A 88 -18.27 35.90 -11.82
CA GLU A 88 -18.63 36.23 -13.21
C GLU A 88 -18.82 34.96 -14.08
N ASN A 89 -18.89 33.77 -13.47
CA ASN A 89 -18.99 32.47 -14.16
C ASN A 89 -17.82 32.20 -15.12
N THR A 90 -16.62 32.71 -14.79
CA THR A 90 -15.39 32.45 -15.56
C THR A 90 -14.43 31.56 -14.79
N ILE A 91 -13.82 30.58 -15.45
CA ILE A 91 -12.89 29.65 -14.81
C ILE A 91 -11.64 30.37 -14.30
N TYR A 92 -11.28 30.13 -13.04
CA TYR A 92 -10.08 30.70 -12.41
C TYR A 92 -8.80 30.39 -13.23
N GLU A 93 -7.82 31.29 -13.18
CA GLU A 93 -6.49 30.99 -13.72
C GLU A 93 -5.68 30.13 -12.75
N GLU A 94 -4.92 29.16 -13.27
CA GLU A 94 -4.11 28.24 -12.43
C GLU A 94 -3.17 28.98 -11.46
N LYS A 95 -2.53 30.07 -11.91
CA LYS A 95 -1.65 30.92 -11.10
C LYS A 95 -2.36 31.69 -9.97
N THR A 96 -3.68 31.85 -10.07
CA THR A 96 -4.51 32.49 -9.03
C THR A 96 -4.81 31.51 -7.89
N ILE A 97 -4.83 30.20 -8.22
CA ILE A 97 -5.14 29.09 -7.32
C ILE A 97 -3.88 28.56 -6.63
N ARG A 98 -2.74 28.50 -7.33
CA ARG A 98 -1.47 27.90 -6.85
C ARG A 98 -0.27 28.86 -7.01
N GLY A 99 0.57 28.98 -5.98
CA GLY A 99 1.85 29.72 -6.00
C GLY A 99 1.99 30.80 -4.91
N PRO A 100 3.18 31.45 -4.79
CA PRO A 100 3.47 32.44 -3.75
C PRO A 100 2.68 33.76 -3.88
N ARG A 101 1.97 33.98 -4.99
CA ARG A 101 1.09 35.14 -5.24
C ARG A 101 -0.40 34.76 -5.33
N ARG A 102 -0.82 33.73 -4.60
CA ARG A 102 -2.23 33.29 -4.55
C ARG A 102 -3.12 34.43 -4.04
N LYS A 103 -4.25 34.67 -4.73
CA LYS A 103 -5.20 35.74 -4.36
C LYS A 103 -6.42 35.24 -3.58
N LEU A 104 -6.66 33.93 -3.55
CA LEU A 104 -7.79 33.29 -2.86
C LEU A 104 -7.44 32.96 -1.41
N ASP A 105 -8.40 33.09 -0.50
CA ASP A 105 -8.29 32.66 0.89
C ASP A 105 -8.00 31.16 0.99
N PRO A 106 -7.22 30.69 2.01
CA PRO A 106 -6.79 29.30 2.22
C PRO A 106 -7.84 28.24 1.92
N GLN A 107 -9.06 28.42 2.43
CA GLN A 107 -10.14 27.45 2.37
C GLN A 107 -10.73 27.35 0.96
N THR A 108 -11.05 28.49 0.33
CA THR A 108 -11.66 28.49 -1.00
C THR A 108 -10.72 27.88 -2.04
N ALA A 109 -9.43 28.23 -2.04
CA ALA A 109 -8.55 27.58 -3.03
C ALA A 109 -8.26 26.11 -2.73
N ALA A 110 -8.50 25.61 -1.51
CA ALA A 110 -8.46 24.16 -1.27
C ALA A 110 -9.63 23.46 -1.99
N VAL A 111 -10.84 24.03 -1.91
CA VAL A 111 -12.03 23.55 -2.63
C VAL A 111 -11.81 23.62 -4.15
N VAL A 112 -11.43 24.79 -4.68
CA VAL A 112 -11.13 24.98 -6.11
C VAL A 112 -10.06 24.01 -6.58
N THR A 113 -8.99 23.82 -5.79
CA THR A 113 -7.90 22.89 -6.11
C THR A 113 -8.38 21.45 -6.19
N ALA A 114 -9.28 21.03 -5.30
CA ALA A 114 -9.83 19.68 -5.29
C ALA A 114 -10.75 19.45 -6.50
N ALA A 115 -11.64 20.40 -6.79
CA ALA A 115 -12.55 20.34 -7.94
C ALA A 115 -11.78 20.30 -9.27
N TRP A 116 -10.83 21.21 -9.44
CA TRP A 116 -9.94 21.27 -10.60
C TRP A 116 -9.17 19.96 -10.79
N ALA A 117 -8.60 19.44 -9.70
CA ALA A 117 -7.86 18.18 -9.75
C ALA A 117 -8.75 17.00 -10.15
N LYS A 118 -10.01 16.95 -9.72
CA LYS A 118 -10.95 15.90 -10.11
C LYS A 118 -11.29 15.96 -11.61
N ILE A 119 -11.54 17.17 -12.15
CA ILE A 119 -11.79 17.34 -13.58
C ILE A 119 -10.55 16.92 -14.40
N ASP A 120 -9.36 17.39 -14.03
CA ASP A 120 -8.10 17.01 -14.70
C ASP A 120 -7.81 15.50 -14.57
N GLN A 121 -8.21 14.85 -13.47
CA GLN A 121 -8.10 13.40 -13.36
C GLN A 121 -8.99 12.70 -14.37
N VAL A 122 -10.24 13.15 -14.56
CA VAL A 122 -11.14 12.55 -15.55
C VAL A 122 -10.64 12.83 -16.97
N TYR A 123 -10.35 14.07 -17.33
CA TYR A 123 -10.11 14.47 -18.73
C TYR A 123 -8.63 14.56 -19.14
N GLY A 124 -7.70 14.33 -18.22
CA GLY A 124 -6.26 14.43 -18.43
C GLY A 124 -5.67 15.71 -17.85
N LYS A 125 -4.40 15.64 -17.43
CA LYS A 125 -3.74 16.75 -16.72
C LYS A 125 -3.59 17.98 -17.61
N GLY A 126 -3.89 19.16 -17.05
CA GLY A 126 -3.77 20.44 -17.74
C GLY A 126 -4.91 20.72 -18.71
N LYS A 127 -5.99 19.93 -18.67
CA LYS A 127 -7.18 20.18 -19.49
C LYS A 127 -7.90 21.44 -18.99
N MET A 128 -8.08 21.57 -17.69
CA MET A 128 -8.67 22.76 -17.07
C MET A 128 -7.84 24.03 -17.26
N ALA A 129 -6.50 23.90 -17.29
CA ALA A 129 -5.62 25.06 -17.53
C ALA A 129 -5.89 25.73 -18.89
N ARG A 130 -6.30 24.96 -19.91
CA ARG A 130 -6.69 25.46 -21.24
C ARG A 130 -8.02 26.19 -21.26
N PHE A 131 -8.81 26.04 -20.20
CA PHE A 131 -10.11 26.69 -20.01
C PHE A 131 -10.04 27.92 -19.10
N SER A 132 -8.85 28.30 -18.62
CA SER A 132 -8.65 29.53 -17.85
C SER A 132 -9.31 30.73 -18.55
N LYS A 133 -10.10 31.50 -17.79
CA LYS A 133 -10.87 32.68 -18.25
C LYS A 133 -12.03 32.40 -19.22
N LYS A 134 -12.33 31.14 -19.55
CA LYS A 134 -13.51 30.83 -20.36
C LYS A 134 -14.77 30.78 -19.50
N SER A 135 -15.92 30.96 -20.14
CA SER A 135 -17.24 30.80 -19.51
C SER A 135 -17.43 29.37 -19.01
N SER A 136 -17.93 29.20 -17.79
CA SER A 136 -18.21 27.88 -17.21
C SER A 136 -19.22 27.08 -18.03
N ALA A 137 -20.19 27.73 -18.67
CA ALA A 137 -21.18 27.10 -19.54
C ALA A 137 -20.55 26.49 -20.79
N ASP A 138 -19.67 27.23 -21.47
CA ASP A 138 -18.98 26.73 -22.67
C ASP A 138 -18.05 25.55 -22.34
N VAL A 139 -17.42 25.61 -21.17
CA VAL A 139 -16.56 24.53 -20.66
C VAL A 139 -17.39 23.30 -20.31
N PHE A 140 -18.55 23.50 -19.69
CA PHE A 140 -19.50 22.42 -19.41
C PHE A 140 -19.91 21.71 -20.69
N ASP A 141 -20.34 22.44 -21.73
CA ASP A 141 -20.77 21.83 -22.98
C ASP A 141 -19.65 21.06 -23.67
N GLN A 142 -18.40 21.55 -23.61
CA GLN A 142 -17.26 20.82 -24.18
C GLN A 142 -16.93 19.55 -23.40
N LEU A 143 -16.91 19.61 -22.07
CA LEU A 143 -16.54 18.48 -21.21
C LEU A 143 -17.66 17.43 -21.10
N ALA A 144 -18.92 17.86 -21.07
CA ALA A 144 -20.09 16.97 -21.05
C ALA A 144 -20.25 16.22 -22.38
N ASN A 145 -19.70 16.75 -23.48
CA ASN A 145 -19.75 16.13 -24.80
C ASN A 145 -18.51 15.30 -25.16
N ASP A 146 -17.56 15.13 -24.25
CA ASP A 146 -16.37 14.29 -24.46
C ASP A 146 -16.74 12.85 -24.85
N SER A 147 -16.19 12.39 -25.97
CA SER A 147 -16.54 11.10 -26.58
C SER A 147 -16.13 9.91 -25.72
N ARG A 148 -15.00 9.99 -25.01
CA ARG A 148 -14.51 8.92 -24.14
C ARG A 148 -15.40 8.79 -22.91
N VAL A 149 -15.72 9.90 -22.25
CA VAL A 149 -16.59 9.88 -21.07
C VAL A 149 -17.99 9.40 -21.45
N LYS A 150 -18.58 9.91 -22.55
CA LYS A 150 -19.87 9.41 -23.03
C LYS A 150 -19.87 7.90 -23.29
N LYS A 151 -18.83 7.37 -23.96
CA LYS A 151 -18.73 5.93 -24.21
C LYS A 151 -18.62 5.11 -22.92
N LEU A 152 -17.93 5.63 -21.90
CA LEU A 152 -17.77 4.94 -20.62
C LEU A 152 -19.03 4.97 -19.75
N LEU A 153 -19.85 6.03 -19.82
CA LEU A 153 -21.02 6.21 -18.96
C LEU A 153 -22.34 5.78 -19.61
N THR A 154 -22.37 5.62 -20.93
CA THR A 154 -23.59 5.22 -21.66
C THR A 154 -23.68 3.70 -21.68
N PRO A 155 -24.71 3.10 -21.06
CA PRO A 155 -24.92 1.65 -21.13
C PRO A 155 -25.28 1.23 -22.57
N ASP A 156 -25.03 -0.04 -22.89
CA ASP A 156 -25.50 -0.61 -24.15
C ASP A 156 -27.03 -0.60 -24.17
N LYS A 157 -27.60 0.05 -25.20
CA LYS A 157 -29.05 0.22 -25.34
C LYS A 157 -29.80 -1.11 -25.43
N SER A 158 -29.11 -2.18 -25.83
CA SER A 158 -29.69 -3.53 -25.94
C SER A 158 -29.98 -4.17 -24.57
N LEU A 159 -29.29 -3.74 -23.50
CA LEU A 159 -29.34 -4.42 -22.20
C LEU A 159 -30.34 -3.79 -21.20
N ASN A 160 -30.97 -2.66 -21.55
CA ASN A 160 -31.90 -1.91 -20.68
C ASN A 160 -31.38 -1.69 -19.23
N LEU A 161 -30.07 -1.48 -19.08
CA LEU A 161 -29.43 -1.24 -17.79
C LEU A 161 -29.42 0.25 -17.45
N GLN A 162 -29.63 0.57 -16.18
CA GLN A 162 -29.55 1.95 -15.67
C GLN A 162 -28.11 2.50 -15.70
N TYR A 163 -27.12 1.63 -15.50
CA TYR A 163 -25.71 1.97 -15.39
C TYR A 163 -24.87 1.14 -16.36
N ASN A 164 -23.77 1.71 -16.86
CA ASN A 164 -22.83 0.94 -17.67
C ASN A 164 -21.96 0.06 -16.76
N ILE A 165 -21.84 -1.22 -17.12
CA ILE A 165 -21.06 -2.21 -16.37
C ILE A 165 -20.02 -2.82 -17.30
N ILE A 166 -18.77 -2.83 -16.87
CA ILE A 166 -17.68 -3.54 -17.54
C ILE A 166 -17.33 -4.77 -16.70
N SER A 167 -17.53 -5.95 -17.25
CA SER A 167 -17.15 -7.21 -16.62
C SER A 167 -15.75 -7.64 -17.04
N VAL A 168 -14.93 -8.03 -16.07
CA VAL A 168 -13.58 -8.57 -16.22
C VAL A 168 -13.59 -10.00 -15.69
N CYS A 169 -13.15 -10.97 -16.49
CA CYS A 169 -13.20 -12.39 -16.15
C CYS A 169 -11.82 -13.02 -16.31
N GLU A 170 -11.40 -13.83 -15.34
CA GLU A 170 -10.07 -14.47 -15.33
C GLU A 170 -10.09 -15.87 -14.72
N GLY A 171 -9.35 -16.77 -15.37
CA GLY A 171 -9.35 -18.22 -15.10
C GLY A 171 -10.68 -18.84 -15.49
N HIS A 172 -10.68 -19.98 -16.19
CA HIS A 172 -11.92 -20.66 -16.57
C HIS A 172 -11.86 -22.09 -16.06
N VAL A 173 -12.96 -22.55 -15.46
CA VAL A 173 -13.08 -23.90 -14.91
C VAL A 173 -14.47 -24.44 -15.16
N VAL A 174 -14.58 -25.74 -15.35
CA VAL A 174 -15.88 -26.42 -15.40
C VAL A 174 -16.51 -26.38 -13.99
N PRO A 175 -17.74 -25.84 -13.83
CA PRO A 175 -18.46 -25.81 -12.56
C PRO A 175 -18.61 -27.20 -11.94
N ALA A 176 -18.71 -27.27 -10.61
CA ALA A 176 -18.89 -28.50 -9.83
C ALA A 176 -17.82 -29.60 -10.04
N SER A 177 -16.80 -29.35 -10.87
CA SER A 177 -15.68 -30.26 -11.12
C SER A 177 -14.82 -30.43 -9.87
N LYS A 178 -13.98 -31.46 -9.86
CA LYS A 178 -12.99 -31.66 -8.78
C LYS A 178 -12.11 -30.43 -8.58
N ASN A 179 -11.72 -29.76 -9.67
CA ASN A 179 -10.91 -28.55 -9.59
C ASN A 179 -11.70 -27.36 -9.02
N ALA A 180 -12.98 -27.19 -9.40
CA ALA A 180 -13.83 -26.13 -8.84
C ALA A 180 -14.02 -26.33 -7.33
N LYS A 181 -14.31 -27.55 -6.87
CA LYS A 181 -14.43 -27.89 -5.44
C LYS A 181 -13.13 -27.64 -4.66
N LEU A 182 -11.97 -27.89 -5.28
CA LEU A 182 -10.67 -27.61 -4.66
C LEU A 182 -10.34 -26.11 -4.63
N LEU A 183 -10.91 -25.30 -5.53
CA LEU A 183 -10.72 -23.85 -5.52
C LEU A 183 -11.51 -23.19 -4.38
N THR A 184 -12.66 -23.76 -4.02
CA THR A 184 -13.57 -23.28 -2.97
C THR A 184 -13.23 -23.85 -1.58
N SER A 185 -12.28 -24.79 -1.50
CA SER A 185 -11.76 -25.35 -0.24
C SER A 185 -10.51 -24.60 0.27
N SER A 186 -9.91 -25.12 1.35
CA SER A 186 -8.65 -24.58 1.88
C SER A 186 -7.52 -24.66 0.85
N VAL A 187 -6.61 -23.69 0.88
CA VAL A 187 -5.43 -23.66 0.01
C VAL A 187 -4.51 -24.86 0.22
N GLN A 188 -4.55 -25.46 1.41
CA GLN A 188 -3.74 -26.64 1.77
C GLN A 188 -4.18 -27.90 1.01
N ASP A 189 -5.45 -27.97 0.58
CA ASP A 189 -6.01 -29.13 -0.13
C ASP A 189 -5.72 -29.09 -1.63
N MET A 190 -5.24 -27.96 -2.15
CA MET A 190 -4.98 -27.76 -3.57
C MET A 190 -3.67 -28.39 -4.04
N ASN A 191 -3.74 -29.11 -5.16
CA ASN A 191 -2.55 -29.58 -5.87
C ASN A 191 -1.67 -28.42 -6.37
N ALA A 192 -0.36 -28.66 -6.46
CA ALA A 192 0.63 -27.63 -6.80
C ALA A 192 0.37 -26.94 -8.15
N CYS A 193 -0.15 -27.66 -9.15
CA CYS A 193 -0.52 -27.10 -10.45
C CYS A 193 -1.67 -26.10 -10.33
N LEU A 194 -2.77 -26.49 -9.68
CA LEU A 194 -3.95 -25.65 -9.48
C LEU A 194 -3.62 -24.39 -8.67
N ARG A 195 -2.80 -24.53 -7.62
CA ARG A 195 -2.30 -23.39 -6.83
C ARG A 195 -1.52 -22.38 -7.67
N ARG A 196 -0.67 -22.84 -8.60
CA ARG A 196 0.07 -21.96 -9.53
C ARG A 196 -0.87 -21.26 -10.52
N SER A 197 -1.87 -21.98 -11.05
CA SER A 197 -2.87 -21.41 -11.96
C SER A 197 -3.73 -20.37 -11.26
N LYS A 198 -4.28 -20.67 -10.08
CA LYS A 198 -5.04 -19.73 -9.24
C LYS A 198 -4.26 -18.45 -8.98
N LYS A 199 -2.99 -18.56 -8.58
CA LYS A 199 -2.11 -17.40 -8.36
C LYS A 199 -1.91 -16.56 -9.64
N ARG A 200 -1.76 -17.20 -10.80
CA ARG A 200 -1.64 -16.52 -12.09
C ARG A 200 -2.93 -15.78 -12.45
N TRP A 201 -4.08 -16.42 -12.30
CA TRP A 201 -5.39 -15.84 -12.56
C TRP A 201 -5.67 -14.65 -11.64
N ALA A 202 -5.41 -14.78 -10.34
CA ALA A 202 -5.57 -13.69 -9.38
C ALA A 202 -4.69 -12.47 -9.75
N TYR A 203 -3.47 -12.69 -10.21
CA TYR A 203 -2.60 -11.61 -10.69
C TYR A 203 -3.13 -10.95 -11.98
N GLY A 204 -3.56 -11.74 -12.96
CA GLY A 204 -4.18 -11.24 -14.19
C GLY A 204 -5.43 -10.41 -13.90
N PHE A 205 -6.29 -10.94 -13.03
CA PHE A 205 -7.53 -10.31 -12.58
C PHE A 205 -7.28 -8.96 -11.92
N ARG A 206 -6.35 -8.91 -10.98
CA ARG A 206 -5.93 -7.66 -10.35
C ARG A 206 -5.35 -6.68 -11.36
N SER A 207 -4.54 -7.13 -12.32
CA SER A 207 -3.97 -6.24 -13.35
C SER A 207 -5.08 -5.57 -14.17
N SER A 208 -6.07 -6.35 -14.58
CA SER A 208 -7.23 -5.89 -15.35
C SER A 208 -8.11 -4.92 -14.55
N ILE A 209 -8.39 -5.20 -13.28
CA ILE A 209 -9.16 -4.31 -12.37
C ILE A 209 -8.39 -3.04 -12.01
N ASN A 210 -7.08 -3.16 -11.76
CA ASN A 210 -6.20 -2.04 -11.45
C ASN A 210 -6.31 -0.94 -12.49
N SER A 211 -6.59 -1.35 -13.72
CA SER A 211 -6.71 -0.48 -14.85
C SER A 211 -7.91 0.49 -14.76
N TYR A 212 -8.91 0.18 -13.93
CA TYR A 212 -10.13 0.96 -13.75
C TYR A 212 -10.19 1.63 -12.39
N VAL A 213 -9.92 0.86 -11.33
CA VAL A 213 -10.19 1.26 -9.94
C VAL A 213 -9.06 2.11 -9.36
N TYR A 214 -7.86 2.02 -9.93
CA TYR A 214 -6.66 2.66 -9.40
C TYR A 214 -6.02 3.57 -10.45
N ARG A 215 -5.19 4.52 -9.96
CA ARG A 215 -4.53 5.50 -10.82
C ARG A 215 -3.55 4.81 -11.78
N LYS A 216 -3.72 5.04 -13.08
CA LYS A 216 -2.79 4.63 -14.15
C LYS A 216 -1.65 5.63 -14.31
N GLY A 217 -0.42 5.12 -14.38
CA GLY A 217 0.80 5.86 -14.72
C GLY A 217 1.11 7.03 -13.77
N ASN A 218 1.83 8.03 -14.28
CA ASN A 218 2.18 9.24 -13.51
C ASN A 218 0.98 10.20 -13.32
N GLY A 219 -0.19 9.82 -13.83
CA GLY A 219 -1.45 10.56 -13.82
C GLY A 219 -1.43 11.87 -14.61
N ASN A 220 -0.69 11.87 -15.72
CA ASN A 220 -0.87 12.85 -16.79
C ASN A 220 -2.01 12.44 -17.73
N GLU A 221 -2.27 11.14 -17.85
CA GLU A 221 -3.32 10.58 -18.69
C GLU A 221 -4.70 10.63 -18.02
N PRO A 222 -5.79 10.66 -18.82
CA PRO A 222 -7.16 10.54 -18.33
C PRO A 222 -7.36 9.27 -17.49
N GLN A 223 -8.02 9.43 -16.35
CA GLN A 223 -8.32 8.36 -15.40
C GLN A 223 -9.80 7.99 -15.45
N THR A 224 -10.13 6.78 -15.03
CA THR A 224 -11.50 6.23 -15.01
C THR A 224 -12.06 6.10 -13.61
N TRP A 225 -11.21 5.87 -12.61
CA TRP A 225 -11.61 5.69 -11.21
C TRP A 225 -12.53 6.79 -10.63
N PRO A 226 -12.46 8.10 -11.02
CA PRO A 226 -13.39 9.10 -10.48
C PRO A 226 -14.83 8.93 -10.95
N LEU A 227 -15.06 8.14 -12.01
CA LEU A 227 -16.36 7.87 -12.62
C LEU A 227 -16.97 6.53 -12.17
N ILE A 228 -16.26 5.77 -11.33
CA ILE A 228 -16.73 4.46 -10.86
C ILE A 228 -17.70 4.69 -9.70
N ARG A 229 -18.89 4.09 -9.82
CA ARG A 229 -19.90 4.07 -8.76
C ARG A 229 -19.59 2.99 -7.74
N LYS A 230 -19.32 1.78 -8.23
CA LYS A 230 -19.16 0.56 -7.43
C LYS A 230 -18.36 -0.48 -8.21
N VAL A 231 -17.60 -1.30 -7.50
CA VAL A 231 -16.94 -2.48 -8.04
C VAL A 231 -17.42 -3.69 -7.26
N VAL A 232 -17.85 -4.75 -7.95
CA VAL A 232 -18.20 -6.03 -7.32
C VAL A 232 -17.25 -7.09 -7.84
N LEU A 233 -16.47 -7.69 -6.94
CA LEU A 233 -15.54 -8.75 -7.24
C LEU A 233 -16.10 -10.06 -6.73
N TYR A 234 -16.08 -11.07 -7.58
CA TYR A 234 -16.46 -12.44 -7.32
C TYR A 234 -15.21 -13.31 -7.45
N GLY A 235 -14.98 -14.17 -6.46
CA GLY A 235 -13.84 -15.08 -6.46
C GLY A 235 -14.12 -16.35 -5.66
N PRO A 236 -13.19 -17.32 -5.72
CA PRO A 236 -13.29 -18.61 -5.04
C PRO A 236 -12.89 -18.49 -3.56
N TRP A 237 -13.53 -17.57 -2.83
CA TRP A 237 -13.16 -17.25 -1.45
C TRP A 237 -14.04 -18.02 -0.46
N ALA A 238 -13.49 -19.09 0.10
CA ALA A 238 -14.20 -19.98 1.02
C ALA A 238 -14.85 -19.26 2.21
N CYS A 239 -14.22 -18.20 2.73
CA CYS A 239 -14.76 -17.41 3.84
C CYS A 239 -16.06 -16.65 3.50
N LEU A 240 -16.39 -16.51 2.21
CA LEU A 240 -17.61 -15.85 1.72
C LEU A 240 -18.66 -16.82 1.17
N LEU A 241 -18.38 -18.12 1.20
CA LEU A 241 -19.23 -19.19 0.65
C LEU A 241 -20.67 -19.13 1.19
N THR A 242 -20.84 -18.73 2.45
CA THR A 242 -22.14 -18.62 3.13
C THR A 242 -23.03 -17.49 2.62
N GLY A 243 -22.58 -16.72 1.62
CA GLY A 243 -23.27 -15.51 1.13
C GLY A 243 -22.92 -14.25 1.94
N ALA A 244 -21.80 -14.27 2.67
CA ALA A 244 -21.24 -13.07 3.26
C ALA A 244 -20.63 -12.16 2.18
N CYS A 245 -20.77 -10.85 2.36
CA CYS A 245 -20.21 -9.82 1.48
C CYS A 245 -19.35 -8.88 2.31
N LEU A 246 -18.08 -8.71 1.91
CA LEU A 246 -17.17 -7.73 2.53
C LEU A 246 -17.11 -6.49 1.65
N VAL A 247 -17.23 -5.32 2.26
CA VAL A 247 -17.27 -4.04 1.53
C VAL A 247 -16.09 -3.18 1.98
N ASP A 248 -15.12 -2.96 1.10
CA ASP A 248 -14.05 -1.96 1.30
C ASP A 248 -14.62 -0.58 1.01
N LEU A 249 -14.81 0.22 2.06
CA LEU A 249 -15.30 1.59 1.94
C LEU A 249 -14.12 2.56 1.81
N PRO A 250 -14.20 3.53 0.88
CA PRO A 250 -13.18 4.58 0.80
C PRO A 250 -13.16 5.38 2.12
N GLY A 251 -11.98 5.90 2.47
CA GLY A 251 -11.78 6.62 3.72
C GLY A 251 -12.72 7.82 3.83
N VAL A 252 -13.40 7.99 4.96
CA VAL A 252 -14.39 9.06 5.18
C VAL A 252 -13.77 10.47 5.13
N ARG A 253 -12.44 10.55 5.22
CA ARG A 253 -11.64 11.79 5.14
C ARG A 253 -11.14 12.14 3.74
N ASP A 254 -11.52 11.37 2.72
CA ASP A 254 -11.22 11.79 1.35
C ASP A 254 -11.96 13.10 1.05
N ALA A 255 -11.22 14.12 0.60
CA ALA A 255 -11.69 15.50 0.39
C ALA A 255 -12.82 15.69 -0.67
N ASN A 256 -13.45 14.61 -1.12
CA ASN A 256 -14.54 14.67 -2.07
C ASN A 256 -15.87 14.31 -1.38
N VAL A 257 -16.75 15.30 -1.27
CA VAL A 257 -18.07 15.24 -0.63
C VAL A 257 -18.96 14.15 -1.26
N SER A 258 -18.82 13.84 -2.55
CA SER A 258 -19.60 12.77 -3.20
C SER A 258 -19.24 11.37 -2.68
N ARG A 259 -17.97 11.13 -2.30
CA ARG A 259 -17.51 9.84 -1.75
C ARG A 259 -18.02 9.60 -0.32
N ALA A 260 -18.04 10.64 0.51
CA ALA A 260 -18.59 10.56 1.87
C ALA A 260 -20.09 10.19 1.87
N LYS A 261 -20.87 10.71 0.91
CA LYS A 261 -22.30 10.37 0.75
C LYS A 261 -22.51 8.89 0.39
N VAL A 262 -21.70 8.35 -0.51
CA VAL A 262 -21.76 6.93 -0.90
C VAL A 262 -21.43 6.04 0.29
N SER A 263 -20.30 6.28 0.98
CA SER A 263 -19.93 5.51 2.19
C SER A 263 -21.03 5.57 3.25
N LYS A 264 -21.66 6.73 3.47
CA LYS A 264 -22.76 6.90 4.43
C LYS A 264 -23.99 6.04 4.08
N ARG A 265 -24.35 5.91 2.80
CA ARG A 265 -25.46 5.05 2.36
C ARG A 265 -25.16 3.58 2.60
N TYR A 266 -23.91 3.14 2.34
CA TYR A 266 -23.52 1.76 2.62
C TYR A 266 -23.59 1.43 4.10
N LEU A 267 -23.13 2.33 4.97
CA LEU A 267 -23.17 2.12 6.41
C LEU A 267 -24.58 1.92 6.96
N GLN A 268 -25.60 2.53 6.33
CA GLN A 268 -27.01 2.32 6.71
C GLN A 268 -27.54 0.92 6.36
N HIS A 269 -26.91 0.22 5.42
CA HIS A 269 -27.37 -1.09 4.94
C HIS A 269 -26.41 -2.23 5.33
N CYS A 270 -25.32 -1.92 6.04
CA CYS A 270 -24.39 -2.92 6.55
C CYS A 270 -25.00 -3.64 7.75
N ASN A 271 -24.87 -4.98 7.78
CA ASN A 271 -25.26 -5.77 8.95
C ASN A 271 -24.21 -5.66 10.05
N HIS A 272 -22.92 -5.60 9.68
CA HIS A 272 -21.79 -5.42 10.59
C HIS A 272 -20.83 -4.34 10.08
N ILE A 273 -20.15 -3.67 11.00
CA ILE A 273 -19.22 -2.59 10.69
C ILE A 273 -17.89 -2.87 11.37
N TRP A 274 -16.83 -2.95 10.58
CA TRP A 274 -15.47 -3.12 11.06
C TRP A 274 -14.71 -1.81 10.96
N ILE A 275 -14.22 -1.32 12.10
CA ILE A 275 -13.39 -0.10 12.17
C ILE A 275 -11.94 -0.54 12.32
N VAL A 276 -11.16 -0.28 11.28
CA VAL A 276 -9.76 -0.67 11.16
C VAL A 276 -8.85 0.50 11.50
N ALA A 277 -7.97 0.32 12.48
CA ALA A 277 -7.00 1.33 12.91
C ALA A 277 -5.64 0.69 13.22
N PRO A 278 -4.51 1.38 12.98
CA PRO A 278 -3.20 0.93 13.46
C PRO A 278 -3.16 0.83 14.98
N ILE A 279 -2.62 -0.26 15.53
CA ILE A 279 -2.56 -0.51 16.98
C ILE A 279 -1.87 0.63 17.75
N ARG A 280 -0.86 1.29 17.17
CA ARG A 280 -0.11 2.41 17.78
C ARG A 280 -0.98 3.62 18.12
N ARG A 281 -2.13 3.79 17.45
CA ARG A 281 -3.03 4.93 17.65
C ARG A 281 -4.48 4.49 17.81
N ALA A 282 -4.75 3.23 18.19
CA ALA A 282 -6.11 2.72 18.24
C ALA A 282 -7.01 3.50 19.21
N VAL A 283 -6.45 3.93 20.35
CA VAL A 283 -7.16 4.72 21.38
C VAL A 283 -7.42 6.17 20.94
N ASP A 284 -6.51 6.74 20.16
CA ASP A 284 -6.55 8.15 19.72
C ASP A 284 -6.87 8.34 18.24
N ASP A 285 -7.32 7.29 17.54
CA ASP A 285 -7.62 7.40 16.13
C ASP A 285 -8.80 8.36 15.95
N GLY A 286 -8.50 9.54 15.40
CA GLY A 286 -9.49 10.58 15.22
C GLY A 286 -10.64 10.15 14.31
N THR A 287 -10.44 9.15 13.46
CA THR A 287 -11.51 8.61 12.60
C THR A 287 -12.38 7.64 13.37
N ALA A 288 -11.84 6.80 14.24
CA ALA A 288 -12.63 6.02 15.19
C ALA A 288 -13.46 6.92 16.11
N LYS A 289 -12.86 7.98 16.68
CA LYS A 289 -13.55 8.95 17.56
C LYS A 289 -14.67 9.71 16.83
N GLU A 290 -14.42 10.13 15.59
CA GLU A 290 -15.39 10.85 14.76
C GLU A 290 -16.50 9.93 14.21
N LEU A 291 -16.13 8.72 13.77
CA LEU A 291 -17.07 7.68 13.34
C LEU A 291 -17.97 7.26 14.49
N LEU A 292 -17.43 7.13 15.71
CA LEU A 292 -18.22 6.95 16.93
C LEU A 292 -18.66 8.28 17.56
N GLY A 293 -18.76 9.36 16.79
CA GLY A 293 -19.28 10.63 17.28
C GLY A 293 -20.75 10.50 17.73
N GLU A 294 -21.23 11.47 18.51
CA GLU A 294 -22.59 11.46 19.09
C GLU A 294 -23.69 11.15 18.06
N GLN A 295 -23.56 11.64 16.83
CA GLN A 295 -24.55 11.42 15.76
C GLN A 295 -24.63 9.96 15.30
N PHE A 296 -23.51 9.25 15.26
CA PHE A 296 -23.47 7.84 14.89
C PHE A 296 -23.82 6.96 16.09
N LYS A 297 -23.33 7.29 17.29
CA LYS A 297 -23.71 6.62 18.55
C LYS A 297 -25.22 6.66 18.78
N ARG A 298 -25.86 7.83 18.65
CA ARG A 298 -27.32 7.97 18.79
C ARG A 298 -28.08 7.13 17.77
N ARG A 299 -27.59 7.02 16.53
CA ARG A 299 -28.19 6.17 15.50
C ARG A 299 -28.06 4.68 15.82
N LEU A 300 -26.87 4.22 16.22
CA LEU A 300 -26.65 2.84 16.63
C LEU A 300 -27.48 2.43 17.84
N LEU A 301 -27.69 3.36 18.79
CA LEU A 301 -28.55 3.17 19.96
C LEU A 301 -30.02 3.08 19.58
N MET A 302 -30.49 3.90 18.62
CA MET A 302 -31.87 3.86 18.14
C MET A 302 -32.17 2.67 17.23
N ASP A 303 -31.17 2.20 16.48
CA ASP A 303 -31.30 1.05 15.56
C ASP A 303 -31.00 -0.30 16.24
N GLU A 304 -30.67 -0.33 17.54
CA GLU A 304 -30.18 -1.51 18.30
C GLU A 304 -28.93 -2.20 17.69
N GLN A 305 -28.20 -1.49 16.83
CA GLN A 305 -27.06 -2.04 16.07
C GLN A 305 -25.70 -1.91 16.78
N TYR A 306 -25.67 -1.50 18.05
CA TYR A 306 -24.41 -1.30 18.78
C TYR A 306 -23.57 -2.59 18.89
N GLY A 307 -24.23 -3.76 18.96
CA GLY A 307 -23.57 -5.07 18.98
C GLY A 307 -22.90 -5.48 17.66
N ASN A 308 -23.12 -4.73 16.58
CA ASN A 308 -22.66 -5.10 15.25
C ASN A 308 -21.36 -4.42 14.82
N ILE A 309 -20.70 -3.70 15.73
CA ILE A 309 -19.44 -3.00 15.48
C ILE A 309 -18.28 -3.81 16.04
N SER A 310 -17.22 -3.94 15.25
CA SER A 310 -15.96 -4.54 15.70
C SER A 310 -14.79 -3.62 15.40
N PHE A 311 -13.89 -3.47 16.38
CA PHE A 311 -12.64 -2.76 16.21
C PHE A 311 -11.53 -3.75 15.84
N ILE A 312 -10.82 -3.44 14.76
CA ILE A 312 -9.70 -4.27 14.27
C ILE A 312 -8.43 -3.43 14.31
N CYS A 313 -7.52 -3.82 15.21
CA CYS A 313 -6.22 -3.18 15.35
C CYS A 313 -5.22 -3.87 14.40
N THR A 314 -4.72 -3.13 13.41
CA THR A 314 -3.73 -3.62 12.43
C THR A 314 -2.31 -3.16 12.78
N GLN A 315 -1.31 -3.57 11.99
CA GLN A 315 0.11 -3.21 12.20
C GLN A 315 0.62 -3.68 13.58
N THR A 316 0.12 -4.82 14.04
CA THR A 316 0.51 -5.43 15.32
C THR A 316 1.98 -5.84 15.34
N ASP A 317 2.52 -6.14 14.17
CA ASP A 317 3.92 -6.48 13.94
C ASP A 317 4.86 -5.27 14.02
N ASP A 318 4.35 -4.05 13.90
CA ASP A 318 5.16 -2.84 14.00
C ASP A 318 5.35 -2.43 15.48
N CYS A 319 6.19 -3.20 16.19
CA CYS A 319 6.60 -2.96 17.57
C CYS A 319 8.13 -2.95 17.71
N GLU A 320 8.61 -2.08 18.60
CA GLU A 320 10.02 -2.04 18.99
C GLU A 320 10.28 -3.10 20.07
N THR A 321 11.26 -3.97 19.84
CA THR A 321 11.47 -5.16 20.68
C THR A 321 11.88 -4.78 22.11
N THR A 322 12.72 -3.75 22.23
CA THR A 322 13.25 -3.27 23.51
C THR A 322 12.17 -2.61 24.37
N GLU A 323 11.28 -1.82 23.76
CA GLU A 323 10.13 -1.21 24.46
C GLU A 323 9.19 -2.27 25.02
N ILE A 324 8.82 -3.28 24.21
CA ILE A 324 7.91 -4.34 24.66
C ILE A 324 8.51 -5.15 25.82
N MET A 325 9.81 -5.46 25.75
CA MET A 325 10.48 -6.18 26.83
C MET A 325 10.55 -5.37 28.13
N ARG A 326 10.66 -4.04 28.04
CA ARG A 326 10.68 -3.15 29.22
C ARG A 326 9.28 -2.96 29.81
N ASP A 327 8.32 -2.61 28.96
CA ASP A 327 7.02 -2.10 29.37
C ASP A 327 5.98 -3.21 29.63
N HIS A 328 6.18 -4.41 29.07
CA HIS A 328 5.25 -5.54 29.18
C HIS A 328 5.92 -6.84 29.65
N SER A 329 6.91 -6.72 30.54
CA SER A 329 7.62 -7.88 31.10
C SER A 329 6.73 -8.80 31.94
N ASP A 330 5.69 -8.24 32.56
CA ASP A 330 4.66 -8.95 33.33
C ASP A 330 3.82 -9.86 32.42
N VAL A 331 3.35 -9.34 31.29
CA VAL A 331 2.59 -10.13 30.30
C VAL A 331 3.48 -11.18 29.64
N ALA A 332 4.74 -10.87 29.37
CA ALA A 332 5.69 -11.85 28.85
C ALA A 332 5.92 -13.01 29.85
N LYS A 333 5.94 -12.74 31.15
CA LYS A 333 6.11 -13.74 32.21
C LYS A 333 4.84 -14.56 32.51
N SER A 334 3.67 -14.12 32.06
CA SER A 334 2.42 -14.85 32.24
C SER A 334 2.44 -16.25 31.61
N VAL A 335 3.23 -16.43 30.55
CA VAL A 335 3.44 -17.72 29.88
C VAL A 335 4.80 -18.30 30.25
N PRO A 336 4.86 -19.51 30.83
CA PRO A 336 6.12 -20.13 31.25
C PRO A 336 7.14 -20.23 30.11
N GLY A 337 8.39 -19.83 30.36
CA GLY A 337 9.49 -19.96 29.40
C GLY A 337 9.52 -18.90 28.29
N ARG A 338 8.48 -18.06 28.17
CA ARG A 338 8.41 -17.04 27.11
C ARG A 338 9.43 -15.93 27.35
N TRP A 339 9.50 -15.41 28.58
CA TRP A 339 10.42 -14.34 28.95
C TRP A 339 11.89 -14.79 28.80
N GLU A 340 12.21 -15.99 29.29
CA GLU A 340 13.55 -16.57 29.20
C GLU A 340 14.01 -16.68 27.75
N ARG A 341 13.11 -17.15 26.86
CA ARG A 341 13.38 -17.25 25.43
C ARG A 341 13.60 -15.88 24.77
N MET A 342 12.86 -14.85 25.18
CA MET A 342 13.06 -13.49 24.67
C MET A 342 14.43 -12.95 25.09
N THR A 343 14.82 -13.11 26.35
CA THR A 343 16.14 -12.70 26.85
C THR A 343 17.27 -13.48 26.18
N GLU A 344 17.11 -14.78 25.98
CA GLU A 344 18.09 -15.61 25.27
C GLU A 344 18.28 -15.14 23.82
N LEU A 345 17.17 -14.88 23.11
CA LEU A 345 17.23 -14.37 21.73
C LEU A 345 17.89 -12.99 21.66
N LEU A 346 17.54 -12.09 22.58
CA LEU A 346 18.14 -10.75 22.64
C LEU A 346 19.65 -10.83 22.91
N GLY A 347 20.08 -11.69 23.83
CA GLY A 347 21.49 -11.92 24.12
C GLY A 347 22.25 -12.40 22.88
N LYS A 348 21.74 -13.45 22.21
CA LYS A 348 22.35 -13.97 20.98
C LYS A 348 22.44 -12.93 19.86
N ILE A 349 21.41 -12.10 19.71
CA ILE A 349 21.41 -11.01 18.72
C ILE A 349 22.50 -10.00 19.07
N SER A 350 22.57 -9.56 20.33
CA SER A 350 23.57 -8.60 20.79
C SER A 350 25.00 -9.12 20.62
N ASP A 351 25.24 -10.40 20.90
CA ASP A 351 26.56 -11.03 20.74
C ASP A 351 26.96 -11.07 19.26
N LEU A 352 26.05 -11.52 18.39
CA LEU A 352 26.27 -11.54 16.94
C LEU A 352 26.49 -10.14 16.36
N GLU A 353 25.71 -9.14 16.79
CA GLU A 353 25.86 -7.75 16.35
C GLU A 353 27.22 -7.17 16.78
N SER A 354 27.71 -7.52 17.97
CA SER A 354 29.04 -7.12 18.44
C SER A 354 30.16 -7.75 17.60
N GLU A 355 30.04 -9.04 17.27
CA GLU A 355 31.03 -9.73 16.44
C GLU A 355 31.03 -9.23 14.99
N ILE A 356 29.85 -9.04 14.39
CA ILE A 356 29.71 -8.42 13.05
C ILE A 356 30.38 -7.06 13.03
N SER A 357 30.11 -6.22 14.03
CA SER A 357 30.69 -4.87 14.09
C SER A 357 32.22 -4.88 14.17
N LYS A 358 32.84 -5.90 14.79
CA LYS A 358 34.31 -6.01 14.84
C LYS A 358 34.88 -6.35 13.47
N LEU A 359 34.28 -7.34 12.79
CA LEU A 359 34.71 -7.76 11.45
C LEU A 359 34.51 -6.64 10.42
N ASP A 360 33.40 -5.91 10.47
CA ASP A 360 33.14 -4.75 9.60
C ASP A 360 34.20 -3.65 9.80
N GLN A 361 34.62 -3.39 11.05
CA GLN A 361 35.68 -2.42 11.35
C GLN A 361 37.04 -2.86 10.79
N GLU A 362 37.37 -4.15 10.87
CA GLU A 362 38.60 -4.71 10.29
C GLU A 362 38.60 -4.60 8.76
N GLU A 363 37.47 -4.90 8.11
CA GLU A 363 37.31 -4.76 6.67
C GLU A 363 37.51 -3.31 6.22
N GLU A 364 36.85 -2.37 6.90
CA GLU A 364 36.95 -0.95 6.57
C GLU A 364 38.36 -0.41 6.79
N ALA A 365 39.06 -0.82 7.86
CA ALA A 365 40.46 -0.45 8.06
C ALA A 365 41.37 -0.93 6.92
N LEU A 366 41.17 -2.17 6.43
CA LEU A 366 41.90 -2.71 5.28
C LEU A 366 41.57 -1.96 3.97
N LYS A 367 40.29 -1.65 3.73
CA LYS A 367 39.85 -0.86 2.57
C LYS A 367 40.43 0.55 2.59
N GLU A 368 40.44 1.21 3.75
CA GLU A 368 41.04 2.53 3.92
C GLU A 368 42.55 2.51 3.68
N GLY A 369 43.25 1.53 4.24
CA GLY A 369 44.68 1.30 4.01
C GLY A 369 45.01 1.12 2.52
N LEU A 370 44.25 0.27 1.82
CA LEU A 370 44.40 0.05 0.37
C LEU A 370 44.12 1.33 -0.43
N LYS A 371 43.11 2.11 -0.04
CA LYS A 371 42.78 3.39 -0.70
C LYS A 371 43.88 4.42 -0.51
N TYR A 372 44.48 4.49 0.68
CA TYR A 372 45.64 5.34 0.96
C TYR A 372 46.86 4.93 0.13
N ALA A 373 47.21 3.65 0.12
CA ALA A 373 48.32 3.13 -0.70
C ALA A 373 48.11 3.39 -2.21
N LYS A 374 46.90 3.19 -2.73
CA LYS A 374 46.53 3.54 -4.12
C LYS A 374 46.76 5.02 -4.45
N ARG A 375 46.46 5.94 -3.50
CA ARG A 375 46.70 7.37 -3.67
C ARG A 375 48.20 7.68 -3.73
N ILE A 376 49.01 7.07 -2.87
CA ILE A 376 50.48 7.23 -2.89
C ILE A 376 51.05 6.76 -4.22
N VAL A 377 50.68 5.55 -4.68
CA VAL A 377 51.13 5.01 -5.97
C VAL A 377 50.74 5.94 -7.12
N SER A 378 49.52 6.51 -7.13
CA SER A 378 49.10 7.45 -8.16
C SER A 378 49.89 8.76 -8.12
N ALA A 379 50.16 9.30 -6.92
CA ALA A 379 50.96 10.52 -6.74
C ALA A 379 52.41 10.31 -7.19
N ARG A 380 53.06 9.21 -6.77
CA ARG A 380 54.44 8.86 -7.15
C ARG A 380 54.56 8.59 -8.66
N ASN A 381 53.61 7.86 -9.27
CA ASN A 381 53.56 7.68 -10.73
C ASN A 381 53.47 9.01 -11.48
N LYS A 382 52.64 9.96 -11.00
CA LYS A 382 52.52 11.30 -11.60
C LYS A 382 53.82 12.09 -11.48
N ALA A 383 54.50 12.03 -10.32
CA ALA A 383 55.78 12.69 -10.11
C ALA A 383 56.87 12.15 -11.05
N LEU A 384 56.98 10.82 -11.15
CA LEU A 384 57.91 10.15 -12.07
C LEU A 384 57.66 10.58 -13.52
N SER A 385 56.40 10.60 -13.97
CA SER A 385 56.04 11.03 -15.34
C SER A 385 56.39 12.48 -15.66
N LYS A 386 56.49 13.35 -14.64
CA LYS A 386 56.91 14.75 -14.81
C LYS A 386 58.44 14.86 -14.89
N LEU A 387 59.17 14.08 -14.08
CA LEU A 387 60.63 14.01 -14.11
C LEU A 387 61.13 13.46 -15.45
N GLU A 388 60.50 12.41 -15.97
CA GLU A 388 60.83 11.81 -17.28
C GLU A 388 60.56 12.76 -18.47
N LYS A 389 59.69 13.76 -18.30
CA LYS A 389 59.41 14.79 -19.33
C LYS A 389 60.34 16.01 -19.25
N GLY A 390 61.03 16.21 -18.14
CA GLY A 390 61.84 17.41 -17.87
C GLY A 390 63.36 17.17 -17.88
N ALA A 391 63.82 15.92 -17.75
CA ALA A 391 65.23 15.54 -17.68
C ALA A 391 65.55 14.37 -18.62
N GLY A 392 66.82 14.26 -19.06
CA GLY A 392 67.32 13.13 -19.83
C GLY A 392 67.31 11.81 -19.02
N PRO A 393 67.27 10.64 -19.70
CA PRO A 393 66.93 9.34 -19.11
C PRO A 393 67.86 8.83 -17.99
N ASP A 394 69.07 9.40 -17.83
CA ASP A 394 70.11 8.90 -16.92
C ASP A 394 70.40 9.82 -15.71
N SER A 395 69.40 10.60 -15.26
CA SER A 395 69.57 11.38 -14.02
C SER A 395 69.33 10.52 -12.77
N LYS A 396 70.22 10.65 -11.78
CA LYS A 396 70.18 9.91 -10.50
C LYS A 396 68.80 9.97 -9.80
N GLY A 397 68.08 11.09 -9.95
CA GLY A 397 66.73 11.28 -9.39
C GLY A 397 65.61 10.47 -10.04
N ILE A 398 65.77 9.98 -11.28
CA ILE A 398 64.79 9.07 -11.92
C ILE A 398 64.93 7.66 -11.34
N SER A 399 66.16 7.22 -11.05
CA SER A 399 66.43 5.94 -10.39
C SER A 399 65.80 5.88 -9.00
N GLU A 400 66.04 6.90 -8.17
CA GLU A 400 65.49 7.00 -6.81
C GLU A 400 63.95 7.05 -6.83
N ALA A 401 63.34 7.81 -7.77
CA ALA A 401 61.90 7.89 -7.89
C ALA A 401 61.24 6.58 -8.38
N ARG A 402 61.97 5.73 -9.13
CA ARG A 402 61.50 4.39 -9.53
C ARG A 402 61.52 3.43 -8.36
N GLU A 403 62.58 3.45 -7.55
CA GLU A 403 62.71 2.64 -6.34
C GLU A 403 61.60 2.98 -5.32
N ASP A 404 61.37 4.28 -5.06
CA ASP A 404 60.27 4.74 -4.19
C ASP A 404 58.88 4.32 -4.70
N LEU A 405 58.68 4.31 -6.01
CA LEU A 405 57.42 3.88 -6.61
C LEU A 405 57.23 2.36 -6.47
N GLU A 406 58.29 1.58 -6.59
CA GLU A 406 58.27 0.13 -6.42
C GLU A 406 57.95 -0.26 -4.97
N VAL A 407 58.52 0.44 -3.99
CA VAL A 407 58.15 0.30 -2.57
C VAL A 407 56.66 0.59 -2.34
N ALA A 408 56.12 1.69 -2.89
CA ALA A 408 54.69 2.00 -2.76
C ALA A 408 53.77 0.98 -3.45
N ARG A 409 54.23 0.37 -4.55
CA ARG A 409 53.48 -0.72 -5.21
C ARG A 409 53.48 -1.98 -4.34
N GLY A 410 54.61 -2.31 -3.72
CA GLY A 410 54.72 -3.39 -2.74
C GLY A 410 53.73 -3.24 -1.58
N GLU A 411 53.70 -2.06 -0.94
CA GLU A 411 52.75 -1.76 0.14
C GLU A 411 51.28 -1.87 -0.32
N LYS A 412 50.96 -1.35 -1.51
CA LYS A 412 49.62 -1.48 -2.10
C LYS A 412 49.23 -2.95 -2.30
N ASP A 413 50.14 -3.75 -2.84
CA ASP A 413 49.88 -5.15 -3.14
C ASP A 413 49.77 -5.98 -1.85
N GLU A 414 50.52 -5.63 -0.80
CA GLU A 414 50.36 -6.20 0.53
C GLU A 414 48.96 -5.95 1.11
N PHE A 415 48.47 -4.71 1.09
CA PHE A 415 47.09 -4.40 1.51
C PHE A 415 46.05 -5.11 0.65
N SER A 416 46.31 -5.27 -0.65
CA SER A 416 45.42 -5.98 -1.56
C SER A 416 45.34 -7.47 -1.24
N GLN A 417 46.48 -8.11 -0.91
CA GLN A 417 46.54 -9.51 -0.49
C GLN A 417 45.85 -9.71 0.85
N LYS A 418 46.10 -8.83 1.84
CA LYS A 418 45.44 -8.86 3.15
C LYS A 418 43.93 -8.74 3.03
N LEU A 419 43.44 -7.82 2.20
CA LEU A 419 41.99 -7.68 1.96
C LEU A 419 41.40 -8.91 1.26
N SER A 420 42.11 -9.50 0.29
CA SER A 420 41.66 -10.73 -0.39
C SER A 420 41.58 -11.92 0.57
N ALA A 421 42.61 -12.12 1.39
CA ALA A 421 42.65 -13.18 2.39
C ALA A 421 41.56 -12.99 3.45
N TRP A 422 41.38 -11.76 3.94
CA TRP A 422 40.29 -11.43 4.87
C TRP A 422 38.93 -11.73 4.24
N ALA A 423 38.73 -11.38 2.97
CA ALA A 423 37.46 -11.62 2.29
C ALA A 423 37.17 -13.11 2.11
N GLU A 424 38.16 -13.92 1.72
CA GLU A 424 38.02 -15.38 1.58
C GLU A 424 37.64 -16.06 2.90
N GLU A 425 38.20 -15.60 4.02
CA GLU A 425 37.94 -16.15 5.35
C GLU A 425 36.61 -15.68 5.94
N ASN A 426 36.31 -14.38 5.84
CA ASN A 426 35.26 -13.76 6.66
C ASN A 426 33.94 -13.51 5.92
N THR A 427 33.92 -13.36 4.58
CA THR A 427 32.66 -12.98 3.89
C THR A 427 31.55 -14.04 4.03
N ALA A 428 31.90 -15.33 3.95
CA ALA A 428 30.94 -16.41 4.14
C ALA A 428 30.41 -16.47 5.59
N GLN A 429 31.30 -16.27 6.57
CA GLN A 429 30.96 -16.23 7.97
C GLN A 429 30.06 -15.03 8.30
N LEU A 430 30.42 -13.84 7.82
CA LEU A 430 29.69 -12.59 8.04
C LEU A 430 28.30 -12.65 7.40
N GLY A 431 28.18 -13.23 6.21
CA GLY A 431 26.89 -13.53 5.58
C GLY A 431 26.02 -14.49 6.39
N LYS A 432 26.62 -15.53 6.98
CA LYS A 432 25.90 -16.47 7.88
C LYS A 432 25.45 -15.78 9.16
N MET A 433 26.31 -14.97 9.79
CA MET A 433 26.01 -14.25 11.02
C MET A 433 24.90 -13.22 10.82
N HIS A 434 24.91 -12.47 9.71
CA HIS A 434 23.80 -11.60 9.35
C HIS A 434 22.48 -12.37 9.19
N ALA A 435 22.49 -13.51 8.50
CA ALA A 435 21.29 -14.32 8.32
C ALA A 435 20.76 -14.89 9.66
N GLU A 436 21.65 -15.30 10.56
CA GLU A 436 21.29 -15.76 11.91
C GLU A 436 20.74 -14.64 12.78
N CYS A 437 21.38 -13.46 12.75
CA CYS A 437 20.91 -12.26 13.43
C CYS A 437 19.51 -11.85 12.93
N GLU A 438 19.32 -11.78 11.61
CA GLU A 438 18.02 -11.45 11.02
C GLU A 438 16.93 -12.48 11.39
N MET A 439 17.27 -13.77 11.42
CA MET A 439 16.35 -14.81 11.87
C MET A 439 16.01 -14.68 13.36
N GLY A 440 17.00 -14.36 14.19
CA GLY A 440 16.83 -14.08 15.62
C GLY A 440 15.89 -12.90 15.84
N GLN A 441 16.15 -11.78 15.17
CA GLN A 441 15.32 -10.57 15.21
C GLN A 441 13.87 -10.86 14.79
N ARG A 442 13.65 -11.61 13.69
CA ARG A 442 12.29 -12.01 13.26
C ARG A 442 11.57 -12.85 14.31
N LYS A 443 12.26 -13.82 14.92
CA LYS A 443 11.69 -14.66 16.00
C LYS A 443 11.34 -13.83 17.23
N LEU A 444 12.26 -12.96 17.68
CA LEU A 444 12.04 -12.09 18.83
C LEU A 444 10.86 -11.14 18.58
N LYS A 445 10.85 -10.47 17.42
CA LYS A 445 9.76 -9.56 17.01
C LYS A 445 8.40 -10.26 16.96
N THR A 446 8.35 -11.52 16.53
CA THR A 446 7.10 -12.31 16.54
C THR A 446 6.59 -12.50 17.98
N ILE A 447 7.47 -12.84 18.92
CA ILE A 447 7.09 -13.02 20.34
C ILE A 447 6.68 -11.67 20.94
N CYS A 448 7.43 -10.59 20.69
CA CYS A 448 7.09 -9.24 21.14
C CYS A 448 5.71 -8.80 20.63
N ALA A 449 5.39 -9.08 19.36
CA ALA A 449 4.07 -8.76 18.79
C ALA A 449 2.94 -9.51 19.51
N LEU A 450 3.14 -10.79 19.89
CA LEU A 450 2.16 -11.55 20.67
C LEU A 450 1.96 -10.96 22.06
N VAL A 451 3.04 -10.67 22.79
CA VAL A 451 2.98 -10.07 24.13
C VAL A 451 2.23 -8.73 24.08
N ARG A 452 2.57 -7.88 23.12
CA ARG A 452 1.90 -6.60 22.92
C ARG A 452 0.41 -6.79 22.63
N ASN A 453 0.06 -7.75 21.78
CA ASN A 453 -1.32 -8.02 21.40
C ASN A 453 -2.15 -8.50 22.59
N GLU A 454 -1.60 -9.37 23.44
CA GLU A 454 -2.25 -9.83 24.67
C GLU A 454 -2.56 -8.64 25.59
N TYR A 455 -1.54 -7.83 25.91
CA TYR A 455 -1.71 -6.62 26.72
C TYR A 455 -2.75 -5.66 26.12
N SER A 456 -2.60 -5.35 24.83
CA SER A 456 -3.47 -4.37 24.16
C SER A 456 -4.91 -4.86 24.08
N THR A 457 -5.12 -6.17 23.90
CA THR A 457 -6.47 -6.76 23.87
C THR A 457 -7.17 -6.58 25.21
N GLU A 458 -6.50 -6.86 26.33
CA GLU A 458 -7.08 -6.67 27.66
C GLU A 458 -7.41 -5.20 27.95
N CYS A 459 -6.48 -4.29 27.64
CA CYS A 459 -6.67 -2.85 27.83
C CYS A 459 -7.83 -2.33 26.97
N LEU A 460 -7.86 -2.64 25.67
CA LEU A 460 -8.93 -2.19 24.77
C LEU A 460 -10.30 -2.77 25.18
N GLN A 461 -10.36 -4.01 25.65
CA GLN A 461 -11.60 -4.60 26.18
C GLN A 461 -12.06 -3.93 27.48
N ARG A 462 -11.13 -3.46 28.31
CA ARG A 462 -11.45 -2.70 29.53
C ARG A 462 -11.97 -1.31 29.16
N ASP A 463 -11.25 -0.58 28.32
CA ASP A 463 -11.63 0.74 27.84
C ASP A 463 -13.00 0.74 27.16
N PHE A 464 -13.27 -0.28 26.33
CA PHE A 464 -14.58 -0.42 25.68
C PHE A 464 -15.70 -0.73 26.69
N ARG A 465 -15.44 -1.56 27.70
CA ARG A 465 -16.40 -1.84 28.78
C ARG A 465 -16.68 -0.62 29.64
N ASP A 466 -15.66 0.19 29.93
CA ASP A 466 -15.82 1.39 30.72
C ASP A 466 -16.54 2.49 29.92
N GLY A 467 -16.21 2.65 28.63
CA GLY A 467 -16.96 3.53 27.72
C GLY A 467 -18.42 3.14 27.52
N LEU A 468 -18.78 1.86 27.70
CA LEU A 468 -20.18 1.39 27.72
C LEU A 468 -20.91 1.74 29.02
N LYS A 469 -20.21 1.88 30.17
CA LYS A 469 -20.83 2.28 31.44
C LYS A 469 -21.07 3.79 31.53
N GLU A 470 -20.31 4.58 30.77
CA GLU A 470 -20.46 6.04 30.67
C GLU A 470 -21.58 6.48 29.70
N LEU A 471 -22.08 5.55 28.88
CA LEU A 471 -23.27 5.72 28.03
C LEU A 471 -24.54 5.36 28.80
#